data_AF-A0A4U1IW49-F1
#
_entry.id   AF-A0A4U1IW49-F1
#
_cell.length_a   1.000
_cell.length_b   1.000
_cell.length_c   1.000
_cell.angle_alpha   90.00
_cell.angle_beta   90.00
_cell.angle_gamma   90.00
#
_symmetry.space_group_name_H-M   'P 1'
#
loop_
_entity.id
_entity.type
_entity.pdbx_description
1 polymer ?
#
loop_
_entity_poly.entity_id
_entity_poly.type
_entity_poly.pdbx_seq_one_letter_code
_entity_poly.pdbx_strand_id
1 'polypeptide(L)'
;MTKAKNIRAKKNAVGEPAAPMATDTASEWAFPAIRGVQAGGEYYSIMVRLRDISKLFAPVDAKLPPELRAQRVLSRTRVPKIADYITSNPTSYTLPALVGAVDGLPRFEPAHDKSLMGTLYIRRDMTVAILDGQHRRAAVAMALSQEYVRKRRGSLGDESLCVTLFVDAGLEKAQQRFADLNRFAVRPNNSLGLLYDHRDELANLTRAVVREVPLFAQLTDGEKSSVSGGSNKLFALASIHAATKALLAGFSGSFEAAKKIAVEFWNEVTRVMPDWQDVGLGRIKAAVLRDRCVHAHAVVLEALGRVGNAVLRERREDWKSVLAGLRTLDWSRAHRRWEGRAVVNGRVLKNAASVILTANLVKVHLGLDLSIEERRCEPALVVKDVQSDADATAA
;
A
#
# COMPACT_ATOMS: atom_id res chain seq x y z
N MET A 1 35.97 1.35 -99.56
CA MET A 1 35.60 2.60 -100.26
C MET A 1 34.09 2.56 -100.48
N THR A 2 33.20 3.50 -100.16
CA THR A 2 33.23 4.84 -99.56
C THR A 2 31.75 5.27 -99.42
N LYS A 3 31.32 5.77 -98.24
CA LYS A 3 30.17 6.71 -97.99
C LYS A 3 28.74 6.22 -98.32
N ALA A 4 27.65 6.67 -97.69
CA ALA A 4 27.41 7.83 -96.83
C ALA A 4 26.28 7.60 -95.82
N LYS A 5 26.41 8.32 -94.70
CA LYS A 5 25.41 8.69 -93.69
C LYS A 5 24.06 9.14 -94.28
N ASN A 6 22.98 8.81 -93.60
CA ASN A 6 21.86 9.75 -93.48
C ASN A 6 21.31 9.76 -92.04
N ILE A 7 21.28 10.96 -91.46
CA ILE A 7 20.88 11.28 -90.10
C ILE A 7 19.41 11.73 -90.15
N ARG A 8 18.56 11.14 -89.31
CA ARG A 8 17.34 11.83 -88.86
C ARG A 8 17.04 11.45 -87.42
N ALA A 9 17.17 12.44 -86.54
CA ALA A 9 16.82 12.38 -85.13
C ALA A 9 15.30 12.54 -84.94
N LYS A 10 14.71 11.78 -84.01
CA LYS A 10 14.08 12.34 -82.80
C LYS A 10 13.53 11.26 -81.85
N LYS A 11 13.86 11.47 -80.57
CA LYS A 11 13.19 11.04 -79.32
C LYS A 11 13.21 9.55 -78.95
N ASN A 12 14.00 9.23 -77.92
CA ASN A 12 13.58 8.33 -76.85
C ASN A 12 14.12 8.85 -75.51
N ALA A 13 13.28 8.70 -74.49
CA ALA A 13 13.28 9.40 -73.22
C ALA A 13 14.43 8.99 -72.29
N VAL A 14 14.82 9.97 -71.48
CA VAL A 14 15.69 9.87 -70.30
C VAL A 14 15.09 8.85 -69.33
N GLY A 15 15.93 7.92 -68.87
CA GLY A 15 15.56 6.88 -67.92
C GLY A 15 15.01 7.46 -66.61
N GLU A 16 13.88 6.91 -66.18
CA GLU A 16 13.28 7.14 -64.87
C GLU A 16 14.22 6.70 -63.73
N PRO A 17 14.16 7.38 -62.58
CA PRO A 17 14.90 6.97 -61.39
C PRO A 17 14.35 5.64 -60.88
N ALA A 18 15.27 4.76 -60.45
CA ALA A 18 14.97 3.46 -59.86
C ALA A 18 13.91 3.60 -58.75
N ALA A 19 12.83 2.83 -58.89
CA ALA A 19 11.81 2.67 -57.88
C ALA A 19 12.45 2.27 -56.53
N PRO A 20 11.96 2.81 -55.39
CA PRO A 20 12.45 2.38 -54.10
C PRO A 20 12.21 0.88 -53.94
N MET A 21 13.28 0.15 -53.65
CA MET A 21 13.26 -1.25 -53.28
C MET A 21 12.15 -1.49 -52.25
N ALA A 22 11.30 -2.47 -52.52
CA ALA A 22 10.25 -2.91 -51.62
C ALA A 22 10.83 -3.17 -50.21
N THR A 23 10.50 -2.28 -49.29
CA THR A 23 10.75 -2.47 -47.86
C THR A 23 9.91 -3.64 -47.39
N ASP A 24 10.59 -4.66 -46.88
CA ASP A 24 10.02 -5.76 -46.11
C ASP A 24 9.07 -5.19 -45.04
N THR A 25 7.75 -5.30 -45.25
CA THR A 25 6.75 -4.70 -44.36
C THR A 25 6.57 -5.57 -43.13
N ALA A 26 7.57 -5.60 -42.24
CA ALA A 26 7.40 -6.07 -40.89
C ALA A 26 6.31 -5.21 -40.22
N SER A 27 5.25 -5.85 -39.70
CA SER A 27 4.18 -5.12 -39.02
C SER A 27 4.75 -4.35 -37.83
N GLU A 28 4.44 -3.04 -37.73
CA GLU A 28 4.90 -2.16 -36.66
C GLU A 28 3.77 -1.86 -35.66
N TRP A 29 4.14 -1.61 -34.41
CA TRP A 29 3.33 -0.85 -33.47
C TRP A 29 3.57 0.64 -33.70
N ALA A 30 2.53 1.46 -33.59
CA ALA A 30 2.62 2.91 -33.63
C ALA A 30 1.99 3.50 -32.37
N PHE A 31 2.73 4.31 -31.63
CA PHE A 31 2.26 4.93 -30.40
C PHE A 31 2.49 6.45 -30.42
N PRO A 32 1.53 7.25 -29.95
CA PRO A 32 1.79 8.64 -29.58
C PRO A 32 2.89 8.68 -28.52
N ALA A 33 3.92 9.50 -28.76
CA ALA A 33 5.15 9.48 -27.99
C ALA A 33 5.69 10.89 -27.72
N ILE A 34 6.33 11.03 -26.56
CA ILE A 34 7.17 12.17 -26.22
C ILE A 34 8.60 11.65 -26.04
N ARG A 35 9.54 12.18 -26.83
CA ARG A 35 10.97 11.89 -26.74
C ARG A 35 11.62 12.75 -25.66
N GLY A 36 12.42 12.12 -24.82
CA GLY A 36 13.26 12.77 -23.82
C GLY A 36 14.68 12.24 -23.84
N VAL A 37 15.57 12.90 -23.10
CA VAL A 37 16.96 12.47 -22.90
C VAL A 37 17.22 12.35 -21.41
N GLN A 38 17.71 11.19 -20.98
CA GLN A 38 18.09 10.92 -19.60
C GLN A 38 19.46 10.24 -19.57
N ALA A 39 20.39 10.76 -18.77
CA ALA A 39 21.77 10.25 -18.68
C ALA A 39 22.44 10.10 -20.07
N GLY A 40 22.16 11.04 -20.99
CA GLY A 40 22.70 11.04 -22.36
C GLY A 40 22.02 10.07 -23.34
N GLY A 41 21.09 9.23 -22.89
CA GLY A 41 20.33 8.31 -23.74
C GLY A 41 18.92 8.80 -24.04
N GLU A 42 18.44 8.57 -25.26
CA GLU A 42 17.05 8.82 -25.62
C GLU A 42 16.11 7.81 -24.92
N TYR A 43 14.95 8.31 -24.50
CA TYR A 43 13.85 7.50 -24.01
C TYR A 43 12.52 8.11 -24.42
N TYR A 44 11.45 7.32 -24.37
CA TYR A 44 10.14 7.71 -24.86
C TYR A 44 9.08 7.51 -23.79
N SER A 45 8.18 8.48 -23.63
CA SER A 45 6.94 8.30 -22.90
C SER A 45 5.82 8.05 -23.92
N ILE A 46 5.24 6.87 -23.92
CA ILE A 46 4.20 6.46 -24.87
C ILE A 46 2.86 6.18 -24.18
N MET A 47 1.76 6.38 -24.89
CA MET A 47 0.42 5.98 -24.43
C MET A 47 0.02 4.65 -25.05
N VAL A 48 -0.20 3.64 -24.20
CA VAL A 48 -0.54 2.27 -24.64
C VAL A 48 -1.94 1.93 -24.15
N ARG A 49 -2.82 1.52 -25.07
CA ARG A 49 -4.16 1.04 -24.71
C ARG A 49 -4.05 -0.21 -23.84
N LEU A 50 -4.90 -0.35 -22.82
CA LEU A 50 -4.82 -1.46 -21.87
C LEU A 50 -4.90 -2.83 -22.57
N ARG A 51 -5.68 -2.96 -23.65
CA ARG A 51 -5.76 -4.18 -24.47
C ARG A 51 -4.45 -4.60 -25.15
N ASP A 52 -3.56 -3.65 -25.36
CA ASP A 52 -2.30 -3.83 -26.09
C ASP A 52 -1.12 -4.00 -25.10
N ILE A 53 -1.28 -3.65 -23.81
CA ILE A 53 -0.23 -3.76 -22.78
C ILE A 53 0.30 -5.19 -22.64
N SER A 54 -0.56 -6.21 -22.65
CA SER A 54 -0.14 -7.61 -22.54
C SER A 54 0.61 -8.10 -23.78
N LYS A 55 0.36 -7.48 -24.94
CA LYS A 55 0.98 -7.84 -26.23
C LYS A 55 2.30 -7.11 -26.47
N LEU A 56 2.44 -5.89 -25.94
CA LEU A 56 3.64 -5.07 -26.13
C LEU A 56 4.88 -5.68 -25.48
N PHE A 57 4.81 -6.02 -24.19
CA PHE A 57 5.96 -6.61 -23.51
C PHE A 57 6.06 -8.11 -23.75
N ALA A 58 7.29 -8.58 -23.88
CA ALA A 58 7.60 -9.99 -24.01
C ALA A 58 7.14 -10.79 -22.77
N PRO A 59 6.67 -12.03 -22.96
CA PRO A 59 6.38 -12.92 -21.85
C PRO A 59 7.67 -13.21 -21.06
N VAL A 60 7.53 -13.34 -19.75
CA VAL A 60 8.65 -13.73 -18.88
C VAL A 60 8.71 -15.24 -18.86
N ASP A 61 9.80 -15.82 -19.35
CA ASP A 61 10.02 -17.24 -19.14
C ASP A 61 10.46 -17.48 -17.69
N ALA A 62 9.53 -18.00 -16.89
CA ALA A 62 9.76 -18.35 -15.50
C ALA A 62 10.76 -19.51 -15.33
N LYS A 63 11.08 -20.25 -16.41
CA LYS A 63 12.05 -21.35 -16.39
C LYS A 63 13.49 -20.88 -16.51
N LEU A 64 13.73 -19.62 -16.90
CA LEU A 64 15.08 -19.06 -16.95
C LEU A 64 15.64 -18.82 -15.55
N PRO A 65 16.94 -19.09 -15.31
CA PRO A 65 17.65 -18.68 -14.10
C PRO A 65 17.50 -17.18 -13.83
N PRO A 66 17.49 -16.73 -12.55
CA PRO A 66 17.39 -15.31 -12.19
C PRO A 66 18.38 -14.39 -12.90
N GLU A 67 19.60 -14.88 -13.12
CA GLU A 67 20.72 -14.16 -13.74
C GLU A 67 20.46 -13.85 -15.21
N LEU A 68 19.62 -14.66 -15.87
CA LEU A 68 19.20 -14.50 -17.26
C LEU A 68 17.88 -13.75 -17.39
N ARG A 69 17.34 -13.21 -16.30
CA ARG A 69 16.09 -12.45 -16.28
C ARG A 69 16.34 -10.99 -15.93
N ALA A 70 15.61 -10.10 -16.61
CA ALA A 70 15.49 -8.70 -16.21
C ALA A 70 14.37 -8.47 -15.16
N GLN A 71 13.75 -9.54 -14.64
CA GLN A 71 12.45 -9.48 -13.98
C GLN A 71 12.29 -10.49 -12.83
N ARG A 72 11.48 -10.13 -11.83
CA ARG A 72 11.17 -11.00 -10.67
C ARG A 72 9.97 -11.91 -10.95
N VAL A 73 9.81 -12.98 -10.17
CA VAL A 73 8.65 -13.87 -10.27
C VAL A 73 7.38 -13.13 -9.85
N LEU A 74 6.27 -13.35 -10.59
CA LEU A 74 4.97 -12.79 -10.24
C LEU A 74 4.46 -13.35 -8.91
N SER A 75 3.85 -12.48 -8.10
CA SER A 75 3.23 -12.89 -6.84
C SER A 75 1.82 -13.35 -7.14
N ARG A 76 1.49 -14.61 -6.79
CA ARG A 76 0.15 -15.18 -6.94
C ARG A 76 -0.90 -14.47 -6.07
N THR A 77 -0.49 -13.76 -5.02
CA THR A 77 -1.41 -13.03 -4.13
C THR A 77 -1.61 -11.57 -4.51
N ARG A 78 -0.63 -10.95 -5.18
CA ARG A 78 -0.67 -9.51 -5.49
C ARG A 78 -1.45 -9.18 -6.77
N VAL A 79 -1.35 -10.03 -7.80
CA VAL A 79 -2.01 -9.80 -9.09
C VAL A 79 -3.54 -9.72 -8.95
N PRO A 80 -4.22 -10.68 -8.28
CA PRO A 80 -5.68 -10.62 -8.11
C PRO A 80 -6.14 -9.35 -7.43
N LYS A 81 -5.46 -8.93 -6.34
CA LYS A 81 -5.82 -7.69 -5.61
C LYS A 81 -5.76 -6.44 -6.48
N ILE A 82 -4.79 -6.35 -7.39
CA ILE A 82 -4.69 -5.20 -8.32
C ILE A 82 -5.79 -5.30 -9.38
N ALA A 83 -6.10 -6.50 -9.89
CA ALA A 83 -7.18 -6.68 -10.86
C ALA A 83 -8.55 -6.33 -10.25
N ASP A 84 -8.81 -6.78 -9.02
CA ASP A 84 -9.99 -6.42 -8.24
C ASP A 84 -10.07 -4.91 -8.01
N TYR A 85 -8.94 -4.26 -7.69
CA TYR A 85 -8.85 -2.81 -7.55
C TYR A 85 -9.25 -2.07 -8.84
N ILE A 86 -8.76 -2.51 -10.01
CA ILE A 86 -9.12 -1.90 -11.31
C ILE A 86 -10.62 -2.07 -11.55
N THR A 87 -11.12 -3.32 -11.51
CA THR A 87 -12.50 -3.65 -11.89
C THR A 87 -13.56 -3.14 -10.90
N SER A 88 -13.19 -2.96 -9.62
CA SER A 88 -14.09 -2.43 -8.60
C SER A 88 -14.13 -0.89 -8.60
N ASN A 89 -13.21 -0.21 -9.29
CA ASN A 89 -13.09 1.25 -9.29
C ASN A 89 -12.96 1.84 -10.71
N PRO A 90 -13.87 1.53 -11.65
CA PRO A 90 -13.71 1.83 -13.07
C PRO A 90 -13.56 3.33 -13.40
N THR A 91 -14.04 4.23 -12.53
CA THR A 91 -13.99 5.68 -12.74
C THR A 91 -12.97 6.40 -11.88
N SER A 92 -12.18 5.67 -11.06
CA SER A 92 -11.29 6.31 -10.08
C SER A 92 -10.00 5.55 -9.80
N TYR A 93 -9.77 4.37 -10.40
CA TYR A 93 -8.52 3.66 -10.21
C TYR A 93 -7.32 4.50 -10.70
N THR A 94 -6.15 4.25 -10.13
CA THR A 94 -4.90 4.93 -10.54
C THR A 94 -3.79 3.90 -10.60
N LEU A 95 -3.14 3.80 -11.76
CA LEU A 95 -1.96 2.98 -11.96
C LEU A 95 -0.77 3.89 -12.28
N PRO A 96 0.39 3.73 -11.61
CA PRO A 96 1.60 4.39 -12.06
C PRO A 96 2.02 3.84 -13.43
N ALA A 97 2.82 4.62 -14.16
CA ALA A 97 3.36 4.22 -15.45
C ALA A 97 4.14 2.90 -15.38
N LEU A 98 4.11 2.14 -16.48
CA LEU A 98 5.00 0.99 -16.64
C LEU A 98 6.35 1.48 -17.17
N VAL A 99 7.43 0.77 -16.82
CA VAL A 99 8.75 1.07 -17.36
C VAL A 99 9.23 -0.14 -18.15
N GLY A 100 9.68 0.09 -19.37
CA GLY A 100 10.19 -0.94 -20.25
C GLY A 100 11.46 -0.53 -20.97
N ALA A 101 12.02 -1.49 -21.68
CA ALA A 101 13.23 -1.33 -22.46
C ALA A 101 13.03 -2.05 -23.80
N VAL A 102 13.33 -1.36 -24.90
CA VAL A 102 13.25 -1.93 -26.25
C VAL A 102 14.62 -2.47 -26.62
N ASP A 103 14.67 -3.74 -26.99
CA ASP A 103 15.84 -4.38 -27.59
C ASP A 103 15.82 -4.09 -29.09
N GLY A 104 16.58 -3.07 -29.50
CA GLY A 104 16.61 -2.53 -30.85
C GLY A 104 16.47 -1.01 -30.90
N LEU A 105 16.46 -0.48 -32.13
CA LEU A 105 16.32 0.95 -32.39
C LEU A 105 14.92 1.25 -32.95
N PRO A 106 13.98 1.76 -32.13
CA PRO A 106 12.66 2.16 -32.63
C PRO A 106 12.78 3.41 -33.50
N ARG A 107 11.85 3.57 -34.44
CA ARG A 107 11.81 4.71 -35.36
C ARG A 107 10.88 5.77 -34.79
N PHE A 108 11.40 6.98 -34.54
CA PHE A 108 10.59 8.11 -34.08
C PHE A 108 10.36 9.11 -35.20
N GLU A 109 9.09 9.39 -35.50
CA GLU A 109 8.71 10.46 -36.42
C GLU A 109 8.19 11.66 -35.63
N PRO A 110 8.90 12.79 -35.63
CA PRO A 110 8.46 13.99 -34.93
C PRO A 110 7.26 14.63 -35.64
N ALA A 111 6.33 15.21 -34.88
CA ALA A 111 5.12 15.84 -35.43
C ALA A 111 5.41 17.06 -36.33
N HIS A 112 6.56 17.71 -36.13
CA HIS A 112 7.13 18.76 -36.97
C HIS A 112 8.64 18.79 -36.73
N ASP A 113 9.39 19.56 -37.52
CA ASP A 113 10.86 19.62 -37.40
C ASP A 113 11.28 19.91 -35.95
N LYS A 114 12.22 19.09 -35.44
CA LYS A 114 12.74 19.15 -34.06
C LYS A 114 11.71 18.97 -32.93
N SER A 115 10.48 18.55 -33.22
CA SER A 115 9.48 18.27 -32.19
C SER A 115 9.91 17.13 -31.25
N LEU A 116 9.69 17.32 -29.95
CA LEU A 116 9.81 16.26 -28.95
C LEU A 116 8.56 15.37 -28.92
N MET A 117 7.44 15.81 -29.49
CA MET A 117 6.22 15.02 -29.65
C MET A 117 6.17 14.40 -31.04
N GLY A 118 5.70 13.17 -31.14
CA GLY A 118 5.64 12.44 -32.40
C GLY A 118 5.03 11.05 -32.28
N THR A 119 5.28 10.22 -33.28
CA THR A 119 4.87 8.81 -33.30
C THR A 119 6.11 7.93 -33.16
N LEU A 120 6.10 7.05 -32.16
CA LEU A 120 7.12 6.01 -32.03
C LEU A 120 6.64 4.73 -32.70
N TYR A 121 7.43 4.25 -33.66
CA TYR A 121 7.24 3.01 -34.36
C TYR A 121 8.17 1.94 -33.80
N ILE A 122 7.60 0.83 -33.34
CA ILE A 122 8.33 -0.31 -32.80
C ILE A 122 7.96 -1.52 -33.64
N ARG A 123 8.93 -2.12 -34.32
CA ARG A 123 8.68 -3.32 -35.13
C ARG A 123 8.22 -4.48 -34.23
N ARG A 124 7.31 -5.34 -34.70
CA ARG A 124 6.79 -6.46 -33.89
C ARG A 124 7.81 -7.55 -33.56
N ASP A 125 8.93 -7.61 -34.29
CA ASP A 125 10.05 -8.51 -34.02
C ASP A 125 10.96 -7.98 -32.90
N MET A 126 10.89 -6.69 -32.55
CA MET A 126 11.63 -6.11 -31.44
C MET A 126 11.07 -6.58 -30.10
N THR A 127 11.94 -6.96 -29.19
CA THR A 127 11.57 -7.42 -27.86
C THR A 127 11.46 -6.22 -26.93
N VAL A 128 10.33 -6.10 -26.21
CA VAL A 128 10.17 -5.09 -25.16
C VAL A 128 10.18 -5.77 -23.79
N ALA A 129 11.25 -5.58 -23.03
CA ALA A 129 11.36 -6.06 -21.65
C ALA A 129 10.63 -5.11 -20.69
N ILE A 130 9.93 -5.64 -19.69
CA ILE A 130 9.36 -4.82 -18.61
C ILE A 130 10.38 -4.72 -17.46
N LEU A 131 10.66 -3.50 -17.01
CA LEU A 131 11.61 -3.20 -15.94
C LEU A 131 10.89 -2.88 -14.63
N ASP A 132 9.74 -2.21 -14.69
CA ASP A 132 8.86 -2.01 -13.53
C ASP A 132 7.39 -2.13 -13.94
N GLY A 133 6.59 -2.67 -13.02
CA GLY A 133 5.15 -2.83 -13.19
C GLY A 133 4.70 -4.19 -13.70
N GLN A 134 5.52 -5.24 -13.61
CA GLN A 134 5.12 -6.61 -14.01
C GLN A 134 3.79 -7.08 -13.38
N HIS A 135 3.56 -6.78 -12.09
CA HIS A 135 2.31 -7.15 -11.40
C HIS A 135 1.13 -6.34 -11.92
N ARG A 136 1.36 -5.07 -12.29
CA ARG A 136 0.35 -4.19 -12.89
C ARG A 136 -0.01 -4.66 -14.29
N ARG A 137 0.98 -4.98 -15.15
CA ARG A 137 0.77 -5.60 -16.47
C ARG A 137 -0.08 -6.87 -16.34
N ALA A 138 0.31 -7.80 -15.47
CA ALA A 138 -0.42 -9.04 -15.25
C ALA A 138 -1.84 -8.79 -14.72
N ALA A 139 -2.01 -7.81 -13.83
CA ALA A 139 -3.31 -7.44 -13.28
C ALA A 139 -4.22 -6.77 -14.30
N VAL A 140 -3.69 -5.95 -15.22
CA VAL A 140 -4.44 -5.39 -16.34
C VAL A 140 -4.92 -6.52 -17.26
N ALA A 141 -4.05 -7.48 -17.59
CA ALA A 141 -4.45 -8.64 -18.39
C ALA A 141 -5.54 -9.47 -17.69
N MET A 142 -5.40 -9.69 -16.38
CA MET A 142 -6.40 -10.38 -15.56
C MET A 142 -7.72 -9.58 -15.50
N ALA A 143 -7.67 -8.28 -15.23
CA ALA A 143 -8.83 -7.40 -15.18
C ALA A 143 -9.58 -7.44 -16.51
N LEU A 144 -8.89 -7.27 -17.65
CA LEU A 144 -9.50 -7.37 -18.97
C LEU A 144 -10.14 -8.74 -19.23
N SER A 145 -9.54 -9.83 -18.73
CA SER A 145 -10.12 -11.18 -18.87
C SER A 145 -11.35 -11.40 -17.97
N GLN A 146 -11.36 -10.81 -16.77
CA GLN A 146 -12.49 -10.85 -15.82
C GLN A 146 -13.62 -9.90 -16.26
N GLU A 147 -13.27 -8.80 -16.93
CA GLU A 147 -14.14 -7.70 -17.33
C GLU A 147 -14.77 -7.87 -18.72
N TYR A 148 -14.18 -8.71 -19.58
CA TYR A 148 -14.84 -9.22 -20.80
C TYR A 148 -16.25 -9.80 -20.50
N VAL A 149 -16.54 -10.12 -19.23
CA VAL A 149 -17.78 -10.75 -18.74
C VAL A 149 -18.77 -9.77 -18.06
N ARG A 150 -18.38 -8.53 -17.67
CA ARG A 150 -19.32 -7.58 -17.01
C ARG A 150 -20.06 -6.60 -17.95
N LYS A 151 -19.91 -6.75 -19.27
CA LYS A 151 -20.76 -6.23 -20.37
C LYS A 151 -21.18 -4.74 -20.26
N ARG A 152 -20.59 -3.86 -21.09
CA ARG A 152 -20.98 -2.42 -21.28
C ARG A 152 -20.70 -1.44 -20.11
N ARG A 153 -19.56 -1.54 -19.45
CA ARG A 153 -18.92 -0.31 -18.93
C ARG A 153 -17.87 0.10 -19.98
N GLY A 154 -17.78 1.39 -20.30
CA GLY A 154 -16.93 1.93 -21.38
C GLY A 154 -15.57 1.23 -21.42
N SER A 155 -15.12 0.81 -22.60
CA SER A 155 -14.21 -0.31 -22.69
C SER A 155 -12.89 -0.02 -21.95
N LEU A 156 -12.64 -0.72 -20.82
CA LEU A 156 -11.37 -0.64 -20.10
C LEU A 156 -10.20 -0.85 -21.07
N GLY A 157 -10.40 -1.69 -22.09
CA GLY A 157 -9.43 -1.91 -23.15
C GLY A 157 -9.06 -0.66 -23.95
N ASP A 158 -9.94 0.34 -24.09
CA ASP A 158 -9.72 1.62 -24.78
C ASP A 158 -9.00 2.66 -23.90
N GLU A 159 -9.04 2.50 -22.57
CA GLU A 159 -8.25 3.33 -21.68
C GLU A 159 -6.75 3.14 -21.95
N SER A 160 -5.95 4.14 -21.60
CA SER A 160 -4.51 4.13 -21.87
C SER A 160 -3.71 4.23 -20.58
N LEU A 161 -2.55 3.57 -20.57
CA LEU A 161 -1.56 3.70 -19.52
C LEU A 161 -0.27 4.24 -20.12
N CYS A 162 0.35 5.17 -19.40
CA CYS A 162 1.67 5.67 -19.75
C CYS A 162 2.72 4.55 -19.61
N VAL A 163 3.59 4.43 -20.61
CA VAL A 163 4.75 3.54 -20.59
C VAL A 163 6.00 4.34 -20.92
N THR A 164 6.99 4.29 -20.03
CA THR A 164 8.33 4.83 -20.28
C THR A 164 9.20 3.74 -20.91
N LEU A 165 9.73 4.00 -22.10
CA LEU A 165 10.57 3.08 -22.86
C LEU A 165 11.98 3.63 -23.03
N PHE A 166 12.97 2.88 -22.52
CA PHE A 166 14.38 3.14 -22.81
C PHE A 166 14.80 2.40 -24.08
N VAL A 167 15.57 3.09 -24.93
CA VAL A 167 16.22 2.47 -26.10
C VAL A 167 17.52 1.81 -25.65
N ASP A 168 17.92 0.74 -26.34
CA ASP A 168 19.20 0.06 -26.15
C ASP A 168 19.33 -0.53 -24.73
N ALA A 169 18.77 -1.73 -24.56
CA ALA A 169 18.80 -2.43 -23.30
C ALA A 169 19.14 -3.90 -23.49
N GLY A 170 20.44 -4.18 -23.67
CA GLY A 170 21.00 -5.48 -23.30
C GLY A 170 20.66 -5.85 -21.84
N LEU A 171 20.71 -7.14 -21.53
CA LEU A 171 20.26 -7.72 -20.26
C LEU A 171 20.86 -7.02 -19.02
N GLU A 172 22.16 -6.73 -19.04
CA GLU A 172 22.86 -6.09 -17.91
C GLU A 172 22.35 -4.66 -17.65
N LYS A 173 22.19 -3.84 -18.69
CA LYS A 173 21.61 -2.50 -18.58
C LYS A 173 20.16 -2.56 -18.06
N ALA A 174 19.39 -3.55 -18.51
CA ALA A 174 18.02 -3.76 -18.04
C ALA A 174 17.98 -4.13 -16.55
N GLN A 175 18.88 -5.01 -16.09
CA GLN A 175 19.02 -5.38 -14.68
C GLN A 175 19.46 -4.20 -13.80
N GLN A 176 20.41 -3.38 -14.27
CA GLN A 176 20.84 -2.18 -13.54
C GLN A 176 19.69 -1.18 -13.39
N ARG A 177 18.96 -0.88 -14.48
CA ARG A 177 17.78 0.00 -14.43
C ARG A 177 16.69 -0.56 -13.50
N PHE A 178 16.46 -1.87 -13.51
CA PHE A 178 15.56 -2.53 -12.56
C PHE A 178 15.99 -2.25 -11.10
N ALA A 179 17.28 -2.38 -10.80
CA ALA A 179 17.81 -2.11 -9.47
C ALA A 179 17.61 -0.64 -9.07
N ASP A 180 17.94 0.30 -9.96
CA ASP A 180 17.82 1.75 -9.70
C ASP A 180 16.38 2.17 -9.42
N LEU A 181 15.42 1.69 -10.22
CA LEU A 181 13.99 1.98 -10.04
C LEU A 181 13.46 1.53 -8.68
N ASN A 182 13.95 0.40 -8.17
CA ASN A 182 13.48 -0.17 -6.91
C ASN A 182 14.26 0.36 -5.68
N ARG A 183 15.53 0.73 -5.85
CA ARG A 183 16.41 1.16 -4.74
C ARG A 183 15.93 2.45 -4.07
N PHE A 184 15.43 3.41 -4.85
CA PHE A 184 15.04 4.73 -4.34
C PHE A 184 13.54 4.86 -4.08
N ALA A 185 12.75 3.80 -4.29
CA ALA A 185 11.32 3.81 -4.03
C ALA A 185 11.03 3.75 -2.52
N VAL A 186 10.64 4.89 -1.93
CA VAL A 186 10.22 4.96 -0.52
C VAL A 186 8.73 4.67 -0.43
N ARG A 187 8.36 3.65 0.35
CA ARG A 187 6.94 3.38 0.64
C ARG A 187 6.41 4.41 1.66
N PRO A 188 5.20 4.94 1.47
CA PRO A 188 4.56 5.74 2.51
C PRO A 188 4.39 4.88 3.76
N ASN A 189 4.48 5.52 4.93
CA ASN A 189 4.24 4.83 6.19
C ASN A 189 2.74 4.50 6.36
N ASN A 190 2.42 3.59 7.27
CA ASN A 190 1.06 3.12 7.46
C ASN A 190 0.08 4.21 7.91
N SER A 191 0.51 5.17 8.74
CA SER A 191 -0.36 6.28 9.18
C SER A 191 -0.77 7.17 8.00
N LEU A 192 0.18 7.53 7.14
CA LEU A 192 -0.09 8.33 5.94
C LEU A 192 -0.99 7.57 4.95
N GLY A 193 -0.74 6.27 4.76
CA GLY A 193 -1.62 5.41 3.96
C GLY A 193 -3.06 5.40 4.49
N LEU A 194 -3.21 5.20 5.80
CA LEU A 194 -4.51 5.26 6.48
C LEU A 194 -5.13 6.65 6.50
N LEU A 195 -4.37 7.73 6.36
CA LEU A 195 -4.92 9.08 6.31
C LEU A 195 -5.56 9.37 4.95
N TYR A 196 -4.93 8.91 3.86
CA TYR A 196 -5.35 9.20 2.49
C TYR A 196 -6.20 8.10 1.84
N ASP A 197 -6.26 6.90 2.41
CA ASP A 197 -7.12 5.84 1.88
C ASP A 197 -8.59 6.10 2.24
N HIS A 198 -9.30 6.77 1.34
CA HIS A 198 -10.73 7.04 1.44
C HIS A 198 -11.63 5.87 1.03
N ARG A 199 -11.05 4.78 0.52
CA ARG A 199 -11.81 3.58 0.09
C ARG A 199 -11.93 2.55 1.20
N ASP A 200 -10.95 2.49 2.09
CA ASP A 200 -11.02 1.63 3.28
C ASP A 200 -12.05 2.20 4.28
N GLU A 201 -13.16 1.48 4.46
CA GLU A 201 -14.21 1.82 5.42
C GLU A 201 -13.70 1.88 6.86
N LEU A 202 -12.77 1.00 7.24
CA LEU A 202 -12.18 1.01 8.57
C LEU A 202 -11.22 2.19 8.75
N ALA A 203 -10.51 2.62 7.69
CA ALA A 203 -9.73 3.85 7.71
C ALA A 203 -10.64 5.09 7.82
N ASN A 204 -11.75 5.14 7.06
CA ASN A 204 -12.79 6.16 7.19
C ASN A 204 -13.34 6.24 8.63
N LEU A 205 -13.65 5.08 9.21
CA LEU A 205 -14.14 4.95 10.57
C LEU A 205 -13.11 5.43 11.60
N THR A 206 -11.85 5.07 11.43
CA THR A 206 -10.74 5.52 12.30
C THR A 206 -10.63 7.05 12.28
N ARG A 207 -10.67 7.67 11.09
CA ARG A 207 -10.64 9.13 10.95
C ARG A 207 -11.86 9.79 11.61
N ALA A 208 -13.03 9.19 11.49
CA ALA A 208 -14.24 9.65 12.17
C ALA A 208 -14.09 9.57 13.71
N VAL A 209 -13.56 8.46 14.24
CA VAL A 209 -13.27 8.29 15.68
C VAL A 209 -12.28 9.34 16.16
N VAL A 210 -11.16 9.55 15.45
CA VAL A 210 -10.17 10.57 15.83
C VAL A 210 -10.78 11.97 15.83
N ARG A 211 -11.65 12.29 14.86
CA ARG A 211 -12.30 13.60 14.79
C ARG A 211 -13.34 13.82 15.89
N GLU A 212 -14.08 12.78 16.26
CA GLU A 212 -15.27 12.90 17.13
C GLU A 212 -14.99 12.57 18.61
N VAL A 213 -13.84 12.00 18.93
CA VAL A 213 -13.33 11.84 20.30
C VAL A 213 -12.39 13.02 20.58
N PRO A 214 -12.77 14.03 21.39
CA PRO A 214 -12.04 15.29 21.52
C PRO A 214 -10.55 15.11 21.89
N LEU A 215 -10.26 14.18 22.80
CA LEU A 215 -8.90 13.93 23.24
C LEU A 215 -8.05 13.27 22.13
N PHE A 216 -8.64 12.40 21.30
CA PHE A 216 -7.93 11.84 20.15
C PHE A 216 -7.71 12.89 19.06
N ALA A 217 -8.67 13.78 18.81
CA ALA A 217 -8.49 14.88 17.86
C ALA A 217 -7.26 15.73 18.23
N GLN A 218 -7.10 15.99 19.54
CA GLN A 218 -5.99 16.75 20.07
C GLN A 218 -4.66 15.98 20.08
N LEU A 219 -4.68 14.72 20.52
CA LEU A 219 -3.46 13.95 20.85
C LEU A 219 -3.02 12.95 19.78
N THR A 220 -3.66 12.91 18.61
CA THR A 220 -3.25 12.02 17.51
C THR A 220 -2.29 12.70 16.52
N ASP A 221 -1.22 11.99 16.16
CA ASP A 221 -0.35 12.28 15.01
C ASP A 221 -0.89 11.51 13.78
N GLY A 222 -1.32 12.25 12.76
CA GLY A 222 -1.90 11.68 11.53
C GLY A 222 -0.86 11.15 10.55
N GLU A 223 0.37 11.62 10.61
CA GLU A 223 1.38 11.41 9.57
C GLU A 223 2.44 10.40 9.98
N LYS A 224 2.85 10.41 11.25
CA LYS A 224 3.95 9.55 11.73
C LYS A 224 3.43 8.20 12.20
N SER A 225 4.22 7.15 11.95
CA SER A 225 3.96 5.80 12.47
C SER A 225 4.33 5.65 13.95
N SER A 226 5.19 6.52 14.46
CA SER A 226 5.55 6.64 15.88
C SER A 226 5.63 8.11 16.27
N VAL A 227 5.18 8.39 17.49
CA VAL A 227 5.22 9.75 18.04
C VAL A 227 6.65 10.05 18.48
N SER A 228 7.26 11.09 17.90
CA SER A 228 8.62 11.51 18.24
C SER A 228 8.74 12.05 19.67
N GLY A 229 9.93 11.97 20.26
CA GLY A 229 10.23 12.42 21.62
C GLY A 229 9.68 13.80 21.97
N GLY A 230 9.91 14.81 21.12
CA GLY A 230 9.42 16.19 21.32
C GLY A 230 7.97 16.47 20.90
N SER A 231 7.22 15.48 20.44
CA SER A 231 5.81 15.69 20.04
C SER A 231 4.90 15.70 21.26
N ASN A 232 3.93 16.63 21.26
CA ASN A 232 2.84 16.68 22.24
C ASN A 232 1.71 15.68 21.91
N LYS A 233 1.81 14.95 20.80
CA LYS A 233 0.89 13.86 20.48
C LYS A 233 1.18 12.65 21.39
N LEU A 234 0.16 11.85 21.65
CA LEU A 234 0.26 10.63 22.46
C LEU A 234 0.16 9.38 21.58
N PHE A 235 -0.69 9.41 20.55
CA PHE A 235 -0.94 8.27 19.68
C PHE A 235 -0.68 8.59 18.21
N ALA A 236 -0.27 7.58 17.44
CA ALA A 236 -0.29 7.64 15.99
C ALA A 236 -1.65 7.16 15.46
N LEU A 237 -2.09 7.67 14.31
CA LEU A 237 -3.34 7.25 13.65
C LEU A 237 -3.39 5.72 13.44
N ALA A 238 -2.27 5.11 13.04
CA ALA A 238 -2.17 3.66 12.88
C ALA A 238 -2.42 2.87 14.19
N SER A 239 -2.15 3.46 15.35
CA SER A 239 -2.41 2.83 16.65
C SER A 239 -3.89 2.85 16.99
N ILE A 240 -4.58 3.97 16.75
CA ILE A 240 -6.03 4.09 16.92
C ILE A 240 -6.76 3.19 15.91
N HIS A 241 -6.25 3.09 14.68
CA HIS A 241 -6.78 2.17 13.68
C HIS A 241 -6.73 0.72 14.15
N ALA A 242 -5.57 0.24 14.61
CA ALA A 242 -5.41 -1.12 15.10
C ALA A 242 -6.32 -1.40 16.31
N ALA A 243 -6.43 -0.44 17.23
CA ALA A 243 -7.29 -0.56 18.40
C ALA A 243 -8.79 -0.56 18.04
N THR A 244 -9.21 0.31 17.13
CA THR A 244 -10.61 0.36 16.65
C THR A 244 -10.96 -0.89 15.86
N LYS A 245 -10.01 -1.44 15.09
CA LYS A 245 -10.16 -2.74 14.44
C LYS A 245 -10.37 -3.87 15.45
N ALA A 246 -9.58 -3.88 16.54
CA ALA A 246 -9.71 -4.86 17.60
C ALA A 246 -11.04 -4.74 18.34
N LEU A 247 -11.48 -3.50 18.63
CA LEU A 247 -12.77 -3.18 19.25
C LEU A 247 -13.96 -3.74 18.45
N LEU A 248 -13.92 -3.60 17.13
CA LEU A 248 -15.01 -3.99 16.24
C LEU A 248 -14.80 -5.38 15.60
N ALA A 249 -13.85 -6.16 16.09
CA ALA A 249 -13.59 -7.50 15.56
C ALA A 249 -14.85 -8.36 15.64
N GLY A 250 -15.31 -8.87 14.50
CA GLY A 250 -16.54 -9.66 14.39
C GLY A 250 -17.85 -8.85 14.44
N PHE A 251 -17.80 -7.52 14.36
CA PHE A 251 -18.98 -6.69 14.15
C PHE A 251 -19.38 -6.69 12.66
N SER A 252 -20.68 -6.78 12.39
CA SER A 252 -21.22 -6.86 11.02
C SER A 252 -22.37 -5.88 10.74
N GLY A 253 -22.48 -4.80 11.54
CA GLY A 253 -23.50 -3.76 11.35
C GLY A 253 -23.07 -2.66 10.38
N SER A 254 -23.90 -1.61 10.27
CA SER A 254 -23.63 -0.47 9.38
C SER A 254 -22.44 0.38 9.86
N PHE A 255 -21.87 1.18 8.95
CA PHE A 255 -20.83 2.15 9.25
C PHE A 255 -21.22 3.09 10.40
N GLU A 256 -22.44 3.64 10.36
CA GLU A 256 -22.92 4.54 11.42
C GLU A 256 -23.07 3.85 12.77
N ALA A 257 -23.49 2.59 12.79
CA ALA A 257 -23.54 1.81 14.03
C ALA A 257 -22.13 1.53 14.58
N ALA A 258 -21.19 1.11 13.72
CA ALA A 258 -19.79 0.91 14.09
C ALA A 258 -19.15 2.19 14.64
N LYS A 259 -19.41 3.32 13.98
CA LYS A 259 -18.96 4.66 14.37
C LYS A 259 -19.51 5.06 15.73
N LYS A 260 -20.83 4.94 15.94
CA LYS A 260 -21.47 5.26 17.22
C LYS A 260 -20.83 4.45 18.36
N ILE A 261 -20.70 3.14 18.18
CA ILE A 261 -20.10 2.24 19.18
C ILE A 261 -18.65 2.64 19.47
N ALA A 262 -17.83 2.84 18.43
CA ALA A 262 -16.43 3.16 18.61
C ALA A 262 -16.22 4.53 19.27
N VAL A 263 -16.95 5.56 18.84
CA VAL A 263 -16.87 6.90 19.44
C VAL A 263 -17.32 6.87 20.89
N GLU A 264 -18.43 6.19 21.21
CA GLU A 264 -18.91 6.09 22.59
C GLU A 264 -17.90 5.36 23.49
N PHE A 265 -17.37 4.23 23.04
CA PHE A 265 -16.36 3.47 23.75
C PHE A 265 -15.09 4.28 24.01
N TRP A 266 -14.54 4.92 22.97
CA TRP A 266 -13.29 5.68 23.12
C TRP A 266 -13.46 6.95 23.95
N ASN A 267 -14.62 7.62 23.87
CA ASN A 267 -14.94 8.71 24.80
C ASN A 267 -14.93 8.22 26.26
N GLU A 268 -15.52 7.05 26.53
CA GLU A 268 -15.52 6.49 27.87
C GLU A 268 -14.11 6.10 28.34
N VAL A 269 -13.32 5.42 27.51
CA VAL A 269 -11.92 5.08 27.81
C VAL A 269 -11.12 6.35 28.10
N THR A 270 -11.19 7.37 27.23
CA THR A 270 -10.45 8.62 27.47
C THR A 270 -10.91 9.34 28.74
N ARG A 271 -12.19 9.26 29.12
CA ARG A 271 -12.74 9.80 30.38
C ARG A 271 -12.17 9.09 31.61
N VAL A 272 -11.94 7.78 31.54
CA VAL A 272 -11.42 6.99 32.67
C VAL A 272 -9.89 6.92 32.73
N MET A 273 -9.17 7.51 31.78
CA MET A 273 -7.70 7.58 31.77
C MET A 273 -7.20 8.98 32.15
N PRO A 274 -7.02 9.30 33.46
CA PRO A 274 -6.67 10.65 33.92
C PRO A 274 -5.37 11.17 33.32
N ASP A 275 -4.35 10.32 33.20
CA ASP A 275 -3.08 10.67 32.58
C ASP A 275 -3.22 11.18 31.14
N TRP A 276 -4.18 10.64 30.37
CA TRP A 276 -4.42 11.11 29.01
C TRP A 276 -5.08 12.49 29.02
N GLN A 277 -6.00 12.73 29.97
CA GLN A 277 -6.62 14.04 30.18
C GLN A 277 -5.57 15.07 30.60
N ASP A 278 -4.65 14.73 31.48
CA ASP A 278 -3.58 15.62 31.92
C ASP A 278 -2.63 15.99 30.78
N VAL A 279 -2.37 15.08 29.85
CA VAL A 279 -1.64 15.41 28.61
C VAL A 279 -2.46 16.34 27.70
N GLY A 280 -3.76 16.09 27.53
CA GLY A 280 -4.67 16.96 26.78
C GLY A 280 -4.75 18.38 27.36
N LEU A 281 -4.73 18.51 28.68
CA LEU A 281 -4.75 19.79 29.39
C LEU A 281 -3.36 20.45 29.48
N GLY A 282 -2.31 19.80 28.96
CA GLY A 282 -0.94 20.32 29.01
C GLY A 282 -0.27 20.27 30.38
N ARG A 283 -0.87 19.57 31.36
CA ARG A 283 -0.32 19.38 32.72
C ARG A 283 0.88 18.44 32.72
N ILE A 284 0.88 17.45 31.84
CA ILE A 284 1.97 16.49 31.66
C ILE A 284 2.39 16.47 30.19
N LYS A 285 3.69 16.46 29.92
CA LYS A 285 4.20 16.29 28.55
C LYS A 285 4.00 14.84 28.11
N ALA A 286 3.51 14.62 26.89
CA ALA A 286 3.33 13.27 26.31
C ALA A 286 4.61 12.43 26.36
N ALA A 287 5.79 13.05 26.24
CA ALA A 287 7.09 12.38 26.36
C ALA A 287 7.34 11.78 27.75
N VAL A 288 6.98 12.51 28.80
CA VAL A 288 7.12 12.05 30.19
C VAL A 288 6.19 10.88 30.44
N LEU A 289 4.95 10.97 29.94
CA LEU A 289 3.98 9.90 30.10
C LEU A 289 4.42 8.62 29.36
N ARG A 290 4.97 8.75 28.14
CA ARG A 290 5.55 7.64 27.38
C ARG A 290 6.70 6.94 28.11
N ASP A 291 7.50 7.68 28.85
CA ASP A 291 8.60 7.09 29.61
C ASP A 291 8.10 6.29 30.82
N ARG A 292 7.12 6.84 31.55
CA ARG A 292 6.63 6.33 32.83
C ARG A 292 5.54 5.27 32.74
N CYS A 293 4.64 5.34 31.76
CA CYS A 293 3.43 4.52 31.75
C CYS A 293 3.31 3.67 30.47
N VAL A 294 2.84 2.42 30.60
CA VAL A 294 2.64 1.53 29.44
C VAL A 294 1.47 1.96 28.56
N HIS A 295 0.46 2.61 29.13
CA HIS A 295 -0.76 3.02 28.40
C HIS A 295 -0.55 4.15 27.39
N ALA A 296 0.63 4.77 27.40
CA ALA A 296 1.02 5.77 26.41
C ALA A 296 1.55 5.14 25.11
N HIS A 297 1.51 3.81 24.99
CA HIS A 297 2.04 3.06 23.85
C HIS A 297 0.95 2.29 23.11
N ALA A 298 1.21 2.05 21.82
CA ALA A 298 0.28 1.39 20.92
C ALA A 298 -0.13 -0.03 21.34
N VAL A 299 0.69 -0.73 22.12
CA VAL A 299 0.38 -2.08 22.64
C VAL A 299 -0.82 -2.07 23.58
N VAL A 300 -0.87 -1.13 24.53
CA VAL A 300 -1.99 -1.00 25.46
C VAL A 300 -3.22 -0.46 24.76
N LEU A 301 -3.06 0.51 23.84
CA LEU A 301 -4.21 1.04 23.10
C LEU A 301 -4.92 -0.08 22.31
N GLU A 302 -4.17 -0.95 21.64
CA GLU A 302 -4.75 -2.11 20.94
C GLU A 302 -5.33 -3.15 21.90
N ALA A 303 -4.68 -3.39 23.04
CA ALA A 303 -5.19 -4.25 24.10
C ALA A 303 -6.54 -3.74 24.66
N LEU A 304 -6.68 -2.43 24.87
CA LEU A 304 -7.93 -1.80 25.28
C LEU A 304 -9.03 -1.97 24.23
N GLY A 305 -8.70 -1.96 22.94
CA GLY A 305 -9.63 -2.33 21.87
C GLY A 305 -10.16 -3.76 22.04
N ARG A 306 -9.27 -4.73 22.32
CA ARG A 306 -9.67 -6.13 22.58
C ARG A 306 -10.52 -6.29 23.84
N VAL A 307 -10.13 -5.61 24.92
CA VAL A 307 -10.91 -5.58 26.17
C VAL A 307 -12.29 -5.00 25.90
N GLY A 308 -12.38 -3.88 25.17
CA GLY A 308 -13.63 -3.25 24.78
C GLY A 308 -14.54 -4.16 23.98
N ASN A 309 -13.99 -4.95 23.05
CA ASN A 309 -14.77 -5.93 22.30
C ASN A 309 -15.45 -6.95 23.22
N ALA A 310 -14.74 -7.44 24.25
CA ALA A 310 -15.28 -8.38 25.23
C ALA A 310 -16.32 -7.71 26.13
N VAL A 311 -16.00 -6.55 26.72
CA VAL A 311 -16.92 -5.82 27.60
C VAL A 311 -18.23 -5.49 26.88
N LEU A 312 -18.18 -4.99 25.64
CA LEU A 312 -19.39 -4.64 24.88
C LEU A 312 -20.23 -5.85 24.44
N ARG A 313 -19.69 -7.07 24.56
CA ARG A 313 -20.41 -8.32 24.29
C ARG A 313 -20.97 -8.95 25.55
N GLU A 314 -20.16 -9.03 26.60
CA GLU A 314 -20.46 -9.76 27.83
C GLU A 314 -21.16 -8.88 28.87
N ARG A 315 -20.95 -7.56 28.83
CA ARG A 315 -21.35 -6.59 29.87
C ARG A 315 -22.07 -5.38 29.28
N ARG A 316 -23.01 -5.63 28.36
CA ARG A 316 -23.69 -4.59 27.57
C ARG A 316 -24.40 -3.51 28.39
N GLU A 317 -24.93 -3.86 29.56
CA GLU A 317 -25.73 -2.95 30.37
C GLU A 317 -24.87 -2.04 31.26
N ASP A 318 -23.71 -2.54 31.70
CA ASP A 318 -22.86 -1.89 32.69
C ASP A 318 -21.40 -1.67 32.23
N TRP A 319 -21.12 -1.81 30.93
CA TRP A 319 -19.77 -1.68 30.38
C TRP A 319 -19.03 -0.41 30.80
N LYS A 320 -19.72 0.73 30.96
CA LYS A 320 -19.12 2.00 31.42
C LYS A 320 -18.64 1.92 32.87
N SER A 321 -19.40 1.26 33.76
CA SER A 321 -18.97 1.08 35.15
C SER A 321 -17.81 0.09 35.22
N VAL A 322 -17.82 -0.97 34.40
CA VAL A 322 -16.70 -1.91 34.24
C VAL A 322 -15.44 -1.15 33.82
N LEU A 323 -15.50 -0.29 32.79
CA LEU A 323 -14.34 0.50 32.34
C LEU A 323 -13.82 1.48 33.39
N ALA A 324 -14.63 1.90 34.37
CA ALA A 324 -14.13 2.74 35.47
C ALA A 324 -13.03 2.03 36.28
N GLY A 325 -13.00 0.70 36.29
CA GLY A 325 -11.92 -0.10 36.90
C GLY A 325 -10.54 0.13 36.27
N LEU A 326 -10.45 0.68 35.05
CA LEU A 326 -9.17 1.06 34.44
C LEU A 326 -8.42 2.13 35.25
N ARG A 327 -9.14 2.92 36.06
CA ARG A 327 -8.55 3.95 36.94
C ARG A 327 -7.75 3.37 38.10
N THR A 328 -8.09 2.17 38.55
CA THR A 328 -7.44 1.54 39.72
C THR A 328 -6.25 0.69 39.31
N LEU A 329 -6.06 0.46 38.02
CA LEU A 329 -4.92 -0.32 37.52
C LEU A 329 -3.65 0.53 37.54
N ASP A 330 -2.58 0.01 38.15
CA ASP A 330 -1.26 0.65 38.08
C ASP A 330 -0.63 0.46 36.69
N TRP A 331 -0.60 1.55 35.94
CA TRP A 331 -0.04 1.62 34.59
C TRP A 331 1.45 1.98 34.53
N SER A 332 2.11 2.12 35.69
CA SER A 332 3.54 2.36 35.78
C SER A 332 4.31 1.26 35.04
N ARG A 333 5.17 1.67 34.12
CA ARG A 333 6.06 0.78 33.36
C ARG A 333 7.00 -0.01 34.27
N ALA A 334 7.30 0.49 35.46
CA ALA A 334 8.13 -0.20 36.44
C ALA A 334 7.40 -1.33 37.18
N HIS A 335 6.06 -1.38 37.10
CA HIS A 335 5.29 -2.40 37.80
C HIS A 335 5.51 -3.78 37.14
N ARG A 336 5.87 -4.78 37.96
CA ARG A 336 6.29 -6.12 37.49
C ARG A 336 5.25 -6.84 36.63
N ARG A 337 3.96 -6.57 36.87
CA ARG A 337 2.83 -7.14 36.11
C ARG A 337 2.91 -6.93 34.60
N TRP A 338 3.64 -5.92 34.14
CA TRP A 338 3.81 -5.63 32.72
C TRP A 338 4.94 -6.41 32.05
N GLU A 339 5.88 -6.98 32.83
CA GLU A 339 6.98 -7.78 32.30
C GLU A 339 6.46 -9.10 31.71
N GLY A 340 6.99 -9.49 30.54
CA GLY A 340 6.47 -10.61 29.74
C GLY A 340 5.13 -10.31 29.05
N ARG A 341 4.53 -9.13 29.25
CA ARG A 341 3.29 -8.68 28.60
C ARG A 341 3.56 -7.48 27.71
N ALA A 342 3.27 -6.27 28.18
CA ALA A 342 3.53 -5.01 27.48
C ALA A 342 5.02 -4.65 27.47
N VAL A 343 5.77 -5.07 28.49
CA VAL A 343 7.20 -4.83 28.66
C VAL A 343 7.94 -6.16 28.48
N VAL A 344 8.97 -6.16 27.66
CA VAL A 344 9.87 -7.31 27.44
C VAL A 344 11.29 -6.80 27.44
N ASN A 345 12.15 -7.35 28.30
CA ASN A 345 13.54 -6.92 28.45
C ASN A 345 13.65 -5.41 28.72
N GLY A 346 12.76 -4.90 29.59
CA GLY A 346 12.72 -3.48 29.97
C GLY A 346 12.23 -2.53 28.86
N ARG A 347 11.81 -3.02 27.70
CA ARG A 347 11.27 -2.19 26.59
C ARG A 347 9.80 -2.49 26.36
N VAL A 348 9.03 -1.45 26.08
CA VAL A 348 7.64 -1.63 25.64
C VAL A 348 7.66 -2.18 24.22
N LEU A 349 7.07 -3.35 24.02
CA LEU A 349 7.08 -4.05 22.74
C LEU A 349 5.66 -4.26 22.24
N LYS A 350 5.43 -3.92 20.96
CA LYS A 350 4.18 -4.24 20.27
C LYS A 350 4.40 -5.43 19.35
N ASN A 351 3.88 -6.58 19.75
CA ASN A 351 3.68 -7.76 18.92
C ASN A 351 2.34 -8.42 19.30
N ALA A 352 1.91 -9.45 18.55
CA ALA A 352 0.62 -10.09 18.78
C ALA A 352 0.49 -10.68 20.20
N ALA A 353 1.54 -11.35 20.70
CA ALA A 353 1.55 -11.94 22.03
C ALA A 353 1.46 -10.88 23.14
N SER A 354 2.26 -9.82 23.06
CA SER A 354 2.23 -8.70 23.99
C SER A 354 0.86 -8.03 24.06
N VAL A 355 0.20 -7.81 22.91
CA VAL A 355 -1.16 -7.25 22.87
C VAL A 355 -2.17 -8.18 23.55
N ILE A 356 -2.13 -9.48 23.26
CA ILE A 356 -3.06 -10.48 23.84
C ILE A 356 -2.85 -10.57 25.36
N LEU A 357 -1.62 -10.78 25.82
CA LEU A 357 -1.31 -10.92 27.25
C LEU A 357 -1.61 -9.63 28.04
N THR A 358 -1.38 -8.47 27.45
CA THR A 358 -1.77 -7.19 28.06
C THR A 358 -3.29 -7.10 28.17
N ALA A 359 -4.03 -7.47 27.11
CA ALA A 359 -5.49 -7.46 27.13
C ALA A 359 -6.05 -8.42 28.18
N ASN A 360 -5.48 -9.63 28.30
CA ASN A 360 -5.89 -10.62 29.29
C ASN A 360 -5.74 -10.10 30.73
N LEU A 361 -4.59 -9.49 31.05
CA LEU A 361 -4.38 -8.90 32.38
C LEU A 361 -5.45 -7.84 32.68
N VAL A 362 -5.71 -6.96 31.72
CA VAL A 362 -6.73 -5.91 31.88
C VAL A 362 -8.13 -6.54 32.02
N LYS A 363 -8.47 -7.56 31.23
CA LYS A 363 -9.75 -8.27 31.34
C LYS A 363 -9.96 -8.85 32.74
N VAL A 364 -8.97 -9.57 33.26
CA VAL A 364 -9.01 -10.16 34.60
C VAL A 364 -9.18 -9.07 35.66
N HIS A 365 -8.42 -7.97 35.57
CA HIS A 365 -8.56 -6.81 36.47
C HIS A 365 -9.97 -6.20 36.45
N LEU A 366 -10.63 -6.23 35.29
CA LEU A 366 -12.02 -5.75 35.13
C LEU A 366 -13.08 -6.81 35.48
N GLY A 367 -12.68 -7.98 35.98
CA GLY A 367 -13.60 -9.06 36.35
C GLY A 367 -14.25 -9.77 35.16
N LEU A 368 -13.58 -9.82 34.00
CA LEU A 368 -14.03 -10.55 32.82
C LEU A 368 -13.35 -11.91 32.74
N ASP A 369 -14.09 -12.89 32.23
CA ASP A 369 -13.54 -14.21 31.95
C ASP A 369 -12.65 -14.20 30.71
N LEU A 370 -11.52 -14.93 30.81
CA LEU A 370 -10.69 -15.21 29.64
C LEU A 370 -11.31 -16.33 28.80
N SER A 371 -11.34 -16.15 27.48
CA SER A 371 -11.70 -17.22 26.56
C SER A 371 -10.70 -18.37 26.59
N ILE A 372 -11.06 -19.54 26.04
CA ILE A 372 -10.18 -20.72 26.00
C ILE A 372 -8.86 -20.40 25.28
N GLU A 373 -8.90 -19.66 24.18
CA GLU A 373 -7.70 -19.27 23.42
C GLU A 373 -6.81 -18.32 24.22
N GLU A 374 -7.41 -17.36 24.93
CA GLU A 374 -6.69 -16.41 25.78
C GLU A 374 -6.02 -17.12 26.96
N ARG A 375 -6.71 -18.07 27.61
CA ARG A 375 -6.14 -18.90 28.68
C ARG A 375 -4.96 -19.76 28.19
N ARG A 376 -5.02 -20.27 26.95
CA ARG A 376 -3.90 -21.03 26.35
C ARG A 376 -2.67 -20.16 26.08
N CYS A 377 -2.86 -18.86 25.86
CA CYS A 377 -1.76 -17.93 25.65
C CYS A 377 -1.13 -17.49 26.98
N GLU A 378 -1.85 -17.56 28.10
CA GLU A 378 -1.30 -17.19 29.41
C GLU A 378 -0.14 -18.13 29.81
N PRO A 379 1.02 -17.58 30.21
CA PRO A 379 2.10 -18.40 30.72
C PRO A 379 1.69 -19.08 32.03
N ALA A 380 2.16 -20.31 32.26
CA ALA A 380 1.84 -21.12 33.45
C ALA A 380 2.15 -20.44 34.80
N LEU A 381 2.93 -19.36 34.80
CA LEU A 381 3.30 -18.56 35.99
C LEU A 381 2.16 -17.67 36.52
N VAL A 382 1.10 -17.41 35.74
CA VAL A 382 0.05 -16.43 36.07
C VAL A 382 -1.02 -16.96 37.02
N VAL A 383 -1.10 -18.29 37.20
CA VAL A 383 -2.05 -18.89 38.16
C VAL A 383 -1.69 -18.52 39.61
N LYS A 384 -0.45 -18.11 39.89
CA LYS A 384 0.00 -17.78 41.26
C LYS A 384 -0.24 -16.30 41.67
N ASP A 385 -0.07 -15.35 40.75
CA ASP A 385 -0.24 -13.91 41.07
C ASP A 385 -1.73 -13.52 41.30
N VAL A 386 -2.67 -14.23 40.66
CA VAL A 386 -4.11 -14.05 40.88
C VAL A 386 -4.51 -14.39 42.32
N GLN A 387 -3.82 -15.33 42.95
CA GLN A 387 -4.03 -15.67 44.37
C GLN A 387 -3.51 -14.57 45.29
N SER A 388 -2.36 -13.96 44.99
CA SER A 388 -1.71 -12.98 45.88
C SER A 388 -2.38 -11.60 45.91
N ASP A 389 -2.94 -11.11 44.78
CA ASP A 389 -3.62 -9.80 44.76
C ASP A 389 -5.02 -9.87 45.39
N ALA A 390 -5.68 -11.05 45.36
CA ALA A 390 -6.93 -11.29 46.07
C ALA A 390 -6.74 -11.34 47.60
N ASP A 391 -5.63 -11.91 48.07
CA ASP A 391 -5.29 -11.96 49.50
C ASP A 391 -4.88 -10.57 50.04
N ALA A 392 -4.27 -9.72 49.21
CA ALA A 392 -3.85 -8.36 49.60
C ALA A 392 -4.99 -7.32 49.62
N THR A 393 -6.14 -7.62 49.00
CA THR A 393 -7.34 -6.77 49.04
C THR A 393 -8.37 -7.19 50.10
N ALA A 394 -8.14 -8.32 50.78
CA ALA A 394 -8.97 -8.85 51.85
C ALA A 394 -8.41 -8.60 53.27
N ALA A 395 -7.28 -7.91 53.38
CA ALA A 395 -6.64 -7.44 54.62
C ALA A 395 -6.60 -5.92 54.65
#